data_AF-A0A4R1V0V0-F1
#
_entry.id   AF-A0A4R1V0V0-F1
#
_cell.length_a   1.000
_cell.length_b   1.000
_cell.length_c   1.000
_cell.angle_alpha   90.00
_cell.angle_beta   90.00
_cell.angle_gamma   90.00
#
_symmetry.space_group_name_H-M   'P 1'
#
loop_
_entity.id
_entity.type
_entity.pdbx_description
1 polymer ?
#
loop_
_entity_poly.entity_id
_entity_poly.type
_entity_poly.pdbx_seq_one_letter_code
_entity_poly.pdbx_strand_id
1 'polypeptide(L)' 'MFKGRHFNRSVVLLCVRWYLSYGLSLRDLEEMIAERGIRVDHSTIHRWVLHFSAELLEPFMPASAR' A
#
# COMPACT_ATOMS: atom_id res chain seq x y z
N MET A 1 5.23 21.18 -9.01
CA MET A 1 5.19 19.92 -9.79
C MET A 1 6.22 18.96 -9.19
N PHE A 2 5.86 17.70 -8.98
CA PHE A 2 6.44 16.72 -8.05
C PHE A 2 7.99 16.68 -7.94
N LYS A 3 8.54 17.33 -6.91
CA LYS A 3 9.89 17.07 -6.37
C LYS A 3 9.73 16.57 -4.93
N GLY A 4 10.14 15.33 -4.65
CA GLY A 4 10.56 14.92 -3.31
C GLY A 4 9.50 14.47 -2.29
N ARG A 5 8.28 14.05 -2.68
CA ARG A 5 7.39 13.33 -1.73
C ARG A 5 7.80 11.86 -1.64
N HIS A 6 8.96 11.59 -1.05
CA HIS A 6 9.23 10.26 -0.53
C HIS A 6 8.37 10.09 0.72
N PHE A 7 7.33 9.27 0.62
CA PHE A 7 6.58 8.87 1.80
C PHE A 7 7.54 8.08 2.71
N ASN A 8 7.43 8.29 4.01
CA ASN A 8 8.20 7.51 4.97
C ASN A 8 7.88 6.02 4.75
N ARG A 9 8.91 5.17 4.69
CA ARG A 9 8.76 3.72 4.50
C ARG A 9 7.74 3.10 5.45
N SER A 10 7.65 3.60 6.68
CA SER A 10 6.67 3.15 7.67
C SER A 10 5.22 3.39 7.25
N VAL A 11 4.93 4.51 6.56
CA VAL A 11 3.58 4.81 6.04
C VAL A 11 3.22 3.84 4.92
N VAL A 12 4.17 3.61 4.01
CA VAL A 12 4.01 2.66 2.90
C VAL A 12 3.70 1.26 3.42
N LEU A 13 4.51 0.75 4.35
CA LEU A 13 4.34 -0.58 4.94
C LEU A 13 3.05 -0.68 5.77
N LEU A 14 2.64 0.40 6.44
CA LEU A 14 1.38 0.44 7.18
C LEU A 14 0.18 0.26 6.25
N CYS A 15 0.13 1.00 5.13
CA CYS A 15 -0.95 0.88 4.15
C CYS A 15 -1.02 -0.53 3.54
N VAL A 16 0.14 -1.08 3.13
CA VAL A 16 0.19 -2.43 2.54
C VAL A 16 -0.24 -3.49 3.57
N ARG A 17 0.24 -3.41 4.81
CA ARG A 17 -0.18 -4.31 5.88
C ARG A 17 -1.68 -4.23 6.13
N TRP A 18 -2.24 -3.02 6.19
CA TRP A 18 -3.66 -2.85 6.44
C TRP A 18 -4.53 -3.40 5.31
N TYR A 19 -4.12 -3.17 4.06
CA TYR A 19 -4.77 -3.76 2.90
C TYR A 19 -4.79 -5.30 2.97
N LEU A 20 -3.63 -5.92 3.24
CA LEU A 20 -3.49 -7.37 3.25
C LEU A 20 -4.11 -8.04 4.48
N SER A 21 -4.00 -7.44 5.67
CA SER A 21 -4.41 -8.07 6.94
C SER A 21 -5.88 -7.84 7.29
N TYR A 22 -6.48 -6.73 6.86
CA TYR A 22 -7.84 -6.35 7.27
C TYR A 22 -8.82 -6.25 6.10
N GLY A 23 -8.38 -6.47 4.85
CA GLY A 23 -9.25 -6.41 3.67
C GLY A 23 -9.85 -5.03 3.41
N LEU A 24 -9.19 -3.96 3.87
CA LEU A 24 -9.67 -2.59 3.69
C LEU A 24 -9.62 -2.18 2.22
N SER A 25 -10.60 -1.37 1.80
CA SER A 25 -10.55 -0.80 0.46
C SER A 25 -9.45 0.26 0.38
N LEU A 26 -8.97 0.52 -0.84
CA LEU A 26 -7.95 1.55 -1.06
C LEU A 26 -8.46 2.96 -0.70
N ARG A 27 -9.79 3.17 -0.74
CA ARG A 27 -10.45 4.43 -0.37
C ARG A 27 -10.46 4.61 1.14
N ASP A 28 -10.78 3.55 1.89
CA ASP A 28 -10.72 3.57 3.36
C ASP A 28 -9.29 3.89 3.82
N LEU A 29 -8.29 3.30 3.17
CA LEU A 29 -6.88 3.59 3.46
C LEU A 29 -6.49 5.03 3.15
N GLU A 30 -6.99 5.59 2.04
CA GLU A 30 -6.79 7.01 1.70
C GLU A 30 -7.38 7.92 2.79
N GLU A 31 -8.61 7.66 3.23
CA GLU A 31 -9.29 8.43 4.28
C GLU A 31 -8.58 8.31 5.64
N MET A 32 -8.27 7.08 6.09
CA MET A 32 -7.58 6.84 7.36
C MET A 32 -6.18 7.48 7.44
N ILE A 33 -5.48 7.56 6.31
CA ILE A 33 -4.16 8.19 6.23
C ILE A 33 -4.31 9.71 6.17
N ALA A 34 -5.37 10.22 5.53
CA ALA A 34 -5.72 11.63 5.53
C ALA A 34 -6.10 12.13 6.93
N GLU A 35 -6.84 11.35 7.72
CA GLU A 35 -7.14 11.64 9.14
C GLU A 35 -5.87 11.78 9.99
N ARG A 36 -4.78 11.10 9.60
CA ARG A 36 -3.45 11.20 10.24
C ARG A 36 -2.61 12.36 9.70
N GLY A 37 -3.21 13.26 8.91
CA GLY A 37 -2.54 14.43 8.32
C GLY A 37 -1.68 14.13 7.10
N ILE A 38 -1.75 12.90 6.56
CA ILE A 38 -0.96 12.48 5.41
C ILE A 38 -1.88 12.36 4.21
N ARG A 39 -1.70 13.20 3.20
CA ARG A 39 -2.50 13.12 1.97
C ARG A 39 -1.84 12.17 0.99
N VAL A 40 -2.46 11.00 0.80
CA VAL A 40 -2.03 10.02 -0.19
C VAL A 40 -3.25 9.57 -1.00
N ASP A 41 -3.12 9.54 -2.32
CA ASP A 41 -4.20 9.10 -3.19
C ASP A 41 -4.29 7.56 -3.21
N HIS A 42 -5.50 6.99 -3.23
CA HIS A 42 -5.74 5.55 -3.32
C HIS A 42 -4.95 4.86 -4.46
N SER A 43 -4.71 5.53 -5.61
CA SER A 43 -3.89 4.96 -6.69
C SER A 43 -2.41 4.82 -6.30
N THR A 44 -1.92 5.69 -5.41
CA THR A 44 -0.56 5.59 -4.86
C THR A 44 -0.45 4.42 -3.91
N ILE A 45 -1.45 4.24 -3.05
CA ILE A 45 -1.55 3.07 -2.17
C ILE A 45 -1.61 1.79 -3.01
N HIS A 46 -2.41 1.78 -4.08
CA HIS A 46 -2.50 0.64 -5.00
C HIS A 46 -1.14 0.28 -5.61
N ARG A 47 -0.35 1.27 -6.06
CA ARG A 47 1.01 1.03 -6.57
C ARG A 47 1.94 0.43 -5.51
N TRP A 48 1.84 0.87 -4.26
CA TRP A 48 2.60 0.25 -3.17
C TRP A 48 2.17 -1.19 -2.92
N VAL A 49 0.86 -1.43 -2.85
CA VAL A 49 0.32 -2.77 -2.69
C VAL A 49 0.84 -3.67 -3.80
N LEU A 50 0.71 -3.30 -5.08
CA LEU A 50 1.20 -4.13 -6.19
C LEU A 50 2.72 -4.39 -6.13
N HIS A 51 3.50 -3.39 -5.76
CA HIS A 51 4.96 -3.52 -5.69
C HIS A 51 5.40 -4.42 -4.53
N PHE A 52 4.88 -4.18 -3.33
CA PHE A 52 5.29 -4.92 -2.13
C PHE A 52 4.52 -6.21 -1.92
N SER A 53 3.31 -6.36 -2.48
CA SER A 53 2.59 -7.63 -2.44
C SER A 53 3.29 -8.68 -3.29
N ALA A 54 3.90 -8.31 -4.43
CA ALA A 54 4.72 -9.25 -5.19
C ALA A 54 5.87 -9.80 -4.33
N GLU A 55 6.59 -8.93 -3.61
CA GLU A 55 7.67 -9.33 -2.70
C GLU A 55 7.18 -10.13 -1.48
N LEU A 56 5.99 -9.85 -0.97
CA LEU A 56 5.42 -10.48 0.23
C LEU A 56 4.60 -11.74 -0.05
N LEU A 57 4.04 -11.89 -1.25
CA LEU A 57 3.25 -13.02 -1.71
C LEU A 57 4.08 -14.05 -2.48
N GLU A 58 5.27 -13.70 -3.00
CA GLU A 58 6.18 -14.70 -3.61
C GLU A 58 6.44 -15.92 -2.71
N PRO A 59 6.64 -15.79 -1.39
CA PRO A 59 6.79 -16.93 -0.50
C PRO A 59 5.52 -17.80 -0.37
N PHE A 60 4.35 -17.25 -0.70
CA PHE A 60 3.04 -17.87 -0.46
C PHE A 60 2.32 -18.32 -1.75
N MET A 61 2.82 -17.91 -2.92
CA MET A 61 2.28 -18.30 -4.22
C MET A 61 3.18 -19.31 -4.93
N PRO A 62 2.75 -20.57 -5.11
CA PRO A 62 3.54 -21.54 -5.86
C PRO A 62 3.60 -21.15 -7.35
N ALA A 63 4.75 -21.41 -7.97
CA ALA A 63 5.06 -21.10 -9.36
C ALA A 63 4.09 -21.69 -10.42
N SER A 64 3.14 -22.53 -10.02
CA SER A 64 2.13 -23.16 -10.88
C SER A 64 0.92 -22.27 -11.18
N ALA A 65 0.80 -21.09 -10.55
CA ALA A 65 -0.34 -20.18 -10.73
C ALA A 65 -0.07 -19.04 -11.74
N ARG A 66 0.89 -19.23 -12.66
CA ARG A 66 1.26 -18.25 -13.69
C ARG A 66 0.81 -18.70 -15.07
#